data_AF-A0A7C1S8C2-F1
#
_entry.id   AF-A0A7C1S8C2-F1
#
_cell.length_a   1.000
_cell.length_b   1.000
_cell.length_c   1.000
_cell.angle_alpha   90.00
_cell.angle_beta   90.00
_cell.angle_gamma   90.00
#
_symmetry.space_group_name_H-M   'P 1'
#
loop_
_entity.id
_entity.type
_entity.pdbx_description
1 polymer ?
#
loop_
_entity_poly.entity_id
_entity_poly.type
_entity_poly.pdbx_seq_one_letter_code
_entity_poly.pdbx_strand_id
1 'polypeptide(L)'
;MNTKNHSAVIQLKLLDFPLPNIRKSLHKLTGISQPDMAQSVNTSRQNITHIIDGRRQTPKLQKAIADIYGIPVDELFPKGD
;
A
#
# COMPACT_ATOMS: atom_id res chain seq x y z
N MET A 1 -5.58 -14.50 -5.41
CA MET A 1 -5.29 -14.98 -4.04
C MET A 1 -5.94 -14.04 -3.05
N ASN A 2 -6.82 -14.51 -2.18
CA ASN A 2 -7.43 -13.66 -1.15
C ASN A 2 -6.59 -13.73 0.12
N THR A 3 -5.78 -12.71 0.38
CA THR A 3 -4.97 -12.62 1.60
C THR A 3 -5.79 -12.00 2.73
N LYS A 4 -5.39 -12.24 3.99
CA LYS A 4 -6.00 -11.57 5.15
C LYS A 4 -5.93 -10.04 5.02
N ASN A 5 -4.83 -9.53 4.45
CA ASN A 5 -4.63 -8.10 4.18
C ASN A 5 -5.62 -7.58 3.14
N HIS A 6 -5.84 -8.31 2.05
CA HIS A 6 -6.81 -7.94 1.02
C HIS A 6 -8.23 -7.84 1.58
N SER A 7 -8.67 -8.83 2.36
CA SER A 7 -9.98 -8.80 3.01
C SER A 7 -10.11 -7.62 3.99
N ALA A 8 -9.06 -7.32 4.76
CA ALA A 8 -9.05 -6.18 5.67
C ALA A 8 -9.18 -4.84 4.94
N VAL A 9 -8.46 -4.66 3.82
CA VAL A 9 -8.55 -3.42 3.02
C VAL A 9 -9.96 -3.25 2.45
N ILE A 10 -10.57 -4.31 1.91
CA ILE A 10 -11.95 -4.23 1.41
C ILE A 10 -12.92 -3.83 2.53
N GLN A 11 -12.83 -4.45 3.70
CA GLN A 11 -13.69 -4.13 4.84
C GLN A 11 -13.52 -2.68 5.31
N LEU A 12 -12.29 -2.18 5.39
CA LEU A 12 -12.03 -0.78 5.77
C LEU A 12 -12.58 0.20 4.73
N LYS A 13 -12.48 -0.12 3.43
CA LYS A 13 -13.08 0.69 2.36
C LYS A 13 -14.61 0.73 2.47
N LEU A 14 -15.25 -0.39 2.77
CA LEU A 14 -16.71 -0.47 2.97
C LEU A 14 -17.20 0.33 4.19
N LEU A 15 -16.30 0.63 5.14
CA LEU A 15 -16.56 1.50 6.29
C LEU A 15 -16.19 2.97 6.01
N ASP A 16 -16.00 3.35 4.75
CA ASP A 16 -15.62 4.70 4.30
C ASP A 16 -14.30 5.24 4.88
N PHE A 17 -13.38 4.36 5.30
CA PHE A 17 -12.03 4.82 5.66
C PHE A 17 -11.25 5.25 4.41
N PRO A 18 -10.59 6.41 4.42
CA PRO A 18 -9.86 6.89 3.26
C PRO A 18 -8.61 6.05 3.00
N LEU A 19 -8.37 5.69 1.74
CA LEU A 19 -7.24 4.87 1.30
C LEU A 19 -5.86 5.36 1.77
N PRO A 20 -5.54 6.67 1.77
CA PRO A 20 -4.28 7.14 2.36
C PRO A 20 -4.08 6.70 3.81
N ASN A 21 -5.14 6.69 4.63
CA ASN A 21 -5.07 6.27 6.03
C ASN A 21 -4.92 4.75 6.16
N ILE A 22 -5.59 3.99 5.28
CA ILE A 22 -5.43 2.53 5.20
C ILE A 22 -3.98 2.18 4.84
N ARG A 23 -3.42 2.78 3.78
CA ARG A 23 -2.01 2.62 3.35
C ARG A 23 -1.02 2.94 4.47
N LYS A 24 -1.24 4.05 5.19
CA LYS A 24 -0.45 4.44 6.36
C LYS A 24 -0.59 3.48 7.54
N SER A 25 -1.69 2.77 7.67
CA SER A 25 -1.91 1.85 8.80
C SER A 25 -1.39 0.44 8.49
N LEU A 26 -1.44 0.00 7.23
CA LEU A 26 -1.03 -1.34 6.81
C LEU A 26 0.40 -1.72 7.25
N HIS A 27 1.37 -0.81 7.09
CA HIS A 27 2.75 -1.09 7.50
C HIS A 27 2.87 -1.31 9.03
N LYS A 28 2.02 -0.64 9.83
CA LYS A 28 1.97 -0.82 11.29
C LYS A 28 1.28 -2.12 11.68
N LEU A 29 0.22 -2.49 10.97
CA LEU A 29 -0.60 -3.68 11.25
C LEU A 29 0.08 -4.98 10.82
N THR A 30 0.91 -4.93 9.78
CA THR A 30 1.60 -6.11 9.21
C THR A 30 3.01 -6.30 9.75
N GLY A 31 3.57 -5.30 10.44
CA GLY A 31 4.96 -5.29 10.89
C GLY A 31 5.97 -5.07 9.77
N ILE A 32 5.53 -4.88 8.52
CA ILE A 32 6.40 -4.61 7.37
C ILE A 32 6.79 -3.13 7.40
N SER A 33 8.05 -2.81 7.66
CA SER A 33 8.48 -1.41 7.75
C SER A 33 8.68 -0.76 6.38
N GLN A 34 8.57 0.58 6.30
CA GLN A 34 8.87 1.32 5.06
C GLN A 34 10.33 1.16 4.60
N PRO A 35 11.35 1.13 5.49
CA PRO A 35 12.70 0.74 5.13
C PRO A 35 12.78 -0.65 4.47
N ASP A 36 12.11 -1.66 5.01
CA ASP A 36 12.16 -3.03 4.47
C ASP A 36 11.49 -3.10 3.09
N MET A 37 10.37 -2.41 2.91
CA MET A 37 9.74 -2.26 1.59
C MET A 37 10.70 -1.59 0.60
N ALA A 38 11.36 -0.52 1.03
CA ALA A 38 12.27 0.25 0.17
C ALA A 38 13.45 -0.61 -0.30
N GLN A 39 14.04 -1.40 0.61
CA GLN A 39 15.09 -2.36 0.29
C GLN A 39 14.57 -3.44 -0.69
N SER A 40 13.38 -3.99 -0.45
CA SER A 40 12.78 -5.05 -1.27
C SER A 40 12.50 -4.62 -2.71
N VAL A 41 12.22 -3.34 -2.95
CA VAL A 41 11.91 -2.80 -4.28
C VAL A 41 13.02 -1.92 -4.87
N ASN A 42 14.20 -1.91 -4.23
CA ASN A 42 15.37 -1.13 -4.61
C ASN A 42 15.06 0.36 -4.83
N THR A 43 14.49 1.02 -3.81
CA THR A 43 14.18 2.45 -3.84
C THR A 43 14.49 3.11 -2.49
N SER A 44 14.32 4.43 -2.37
CA SER A 44 14.50 5.14 -1.11
C SER A 44 13.25 5.04 -0.22
N ARG A 45 13.44 5.00 1.11
CA ARG A 45 12.34 5.07 2.10
C ARG A 45 11.41 6.25 1.82
N GLN A 46 11.97 7.42 1.49
CA GLN A 46 11.20 8.62 1.18
C GLN A 46 10.28 8.43 -0.02
N ASN A 47 10.74 7.69 -1.04
CA ASN A 47 9.90 7.39 -2.20
C ASN A 47 8.74 6.47 -1.80
N ILE A 48 8.95 5.46 -0.96
CA ILE A 48 7.87 4.63 -0.38
C ILE A 48 6.86 5.51 0.38
N THR A 49 7.34 6.42 1.24
CA THR A 49 6.47 7.36 1.97
C THR A 49 5.61 8.19 0.99
N HIS A 50 6.20 8.75 -0.07
CA HIS A 50 5.47 9.55 -1.05
C HIS A 50 4.39 8.74 -1.80
N ILE A 51 4.64 7.46 -2.12
CA ILE A 51 3.64 6.58 -2.73
C ILE A 51 2.51 6.26 -1.73
N ILE A 52 2.84 5.92 -0.47
CA ILE A 52 1.86 5.62 0.58
C ILE A 52 0.96 6.83 0.86
N ASP A 53 1.54 8.03 0.87
CA ASP A 53 0.81 9.27 1.13
C ASP A 53 -0.01 9.78 -0.08
N GLY A 54 0.09 9.13 -1.25
CA GLY A 54 -0.56 9.59 -2.49
C GLY A 54 0.10 10.82 -3.13
N ARG A 55 1.25 11.29 -2.61
CA ARG A 55 1.97 12.46 -3.15
C ARG A 55 2.68 12.18 -4.48
N ARG A 56 2.91 10.90 -4.78
CA ARG A 56 3.51 10.46 -6.04
C ARG A 56 2.80 9.20 -6.51
N GLN A 57 2.59 9.11 -7.81
CA GLN A 57 2.08 7.91 -8.45
C GLN A 57 3.17 7.36 -9.35
N THR A 58 3.65 6.16 -9.05
CA THR A 58 4.60 5.44 -9.90
C THR A 58 4.05 4.02 -10.05
N PRO A 59 3.43 3.68 -11.20
CA PRO A 59 2.71 2.42 -11.37
C PRO A 59 3.54 1.19 -10.99
N LYS A 60 4.83 1.20 -11.36
CA LYS A 60 5.78 0.13 -11.01
C LYS A 60 5.92 -0.05 -9.50
N LEU A 61 6.05 1.04 -8.73
CA LEU A 61 6.22 0.98 -7.28
C LEU A 61 4.90 0.71 -6.56
N GLN A 62 3.78 1.25 -7.04
CA GLN A 62 2.45 0.94 -6.52
C GLN A 62 2.18 -0.56 -6.63
N LYS A 63 2.44 -1.15 -7.80
CA LYS A 63 2.34 -2.59 -8.00
C LYS A 63 3.25 -3.36 -7.04
N ALA A 64 4.52 -3.00 -6.94
CA ALA A 64 5.45 -3.69 -6.05
C ALA A 64 5.04 -3.62 -4.57
N ILE A 65 4.54 -2.46 -4.10
CA ILE A 65 4.02 -2.30 -2.73
C ILE A 65 2.75 -3.14 -2.53
N ALA A 66 1.83 -3.15 -3.50
CA ALA A 66 0.62 -3.96 -3.43
C ALA A 66 0.94 -5.47 -3.40
N ASP A 67 1.93 -5.90 -4.19
CA ASP A 67 2.44 -7.27 -4.21
C ASP A 67 3.03 -7.68 -2.85
N ILE A 68 3.78 -6.80 -2.17
CA ILE A 68 4.31 -7.05 -0.81
C ILE A 68 3.18 -7.34 0.18
N TYR A 69 2.06 -6.63 0.07
CA TYR A 69 0.90 -6.88 0.93
C TYR A 69 0.00 -8.01 0.44
N GLY A 70 0.25 -8.54 -0.76
CA GLY A 70 -0.61 -9.52 -1.42
C GLY A 70 -2.01 -8.97 -1.70
N ILE A 71 -2.09 -7.71 -2.13
CA ILE A 71 -3.32 -6.97 -2.44
C ILE A 71 -3.30 -6.58 -3.92
N PRO A 72 -4.41 -6.68 -4.66
CA PRO A 72 -4.48 -6.13 -6.02
C PRO A 72 -4.13 -4.63 -6.03
N VAL A 73 -3.33 -4.21 -7.01
CA VAL A 73 -2.88 -2.81 -7.09
C VAL A 73 -4.05 -1.83 -7.18
N ASP A 74 -5.10 -2.16 -7.93
CA ASP A 74 -6.28 -1.30 -8.10
C ASP A 74 -7.13 -1.19 -6.82
N GLU A 75 -7.01 -2.14 -5.90
CA GLU A 75 -7.70 -2.10 -4.61
C GLU A 75 -7.02 -1.14 -3.63
N LEU A 76 -5.68 -1.08 -3.69
CA LEU A 76 -4.83 -0.29 -2.80
C LEU A 76 -4.48 1.10 -3.36
N PHE A 77 -4.41 1.23 -4.68
CA PHE A 77 -4.05 2.41 -5.45
C PHE A 77 -4.97 2.53 -6.69
N PRO A 78 -6.25 2.87 -6.51
CA PRO A 78 -7.19 3.00 -7.62
C PRO A 78 -6.77 4.15 -8.56
N LYS A 79 -7.14 4.05 -9.84
CA LYS A 79 -6.89 5.11 -10.82
C LYS A 79 -7.61 6.39 -10.40
N GLY A 80 -6.88 7.48 -10.24
CA GLY A 80 -7.42 8.80 -9.90
C GLY A 80 -7.29 9.23 -8.43
N ASP A 81 -6.65 8.40 -7.59
CA ASP A 81 -6.23 8.74 -6.21
C ASP A 81 -4.79 9.26 -6.16
#